data_AF-A0A6L6WIW2-F1
#
_entry.id   AF-A0A6L6WIW2-F1
#
_cell.length_a   1.000
_cell.length_b   1.000
_cell.length_c   1.000
_cell.angle_alpha   90.00
_cell.angle_beta   90.00
_cell.angle_gamma   90.00
#
_symmetry.space_group_name_H-M   'P 1'
#
loop_
_entity.id
_entity.type
_entity.pdbx_description
1 polymer ?
#
loop_
_entity_poly.entity_id
_entity_poly.type
_entity_poly.pdbx_seq_one_letter_code
_entity_poly.pdbx_strand_id
1 'polypeptide(L)'
;MKALWRWTKRGLLALILLTMVLVAPIVYVETSCQGEAIGEDYASLIPIEYHRTESRTFMTYPEWHIVHAYDDYGRVIQNGDPHEYGYLSGIVGYWSSLCALTEKSAAHGGIDSATKQMVYVIGSSFTLELAMKAAYEETIGRVTAWMRGAERAATDELSAEQAAAYALFLQQVPWYKWDFREDAEALSGVDVRTFRDRERKLALGLEYQIKAAYANVIASAVAQTGGDELTLRMVLTGTDPDKLASYESVKLIKVLPDGVVIETPRYRALTAILVRMADEGIEFVEIAGNDDILFTALSPDPSHIPALYSFARQGYGDYRHLISVKVGELAKTLRGLDEAGLRLEHIHDY
;
A
#
# COMPACT_ATOMS: atom_id res chain seq x y z
N MET A 1 42.08 13.01 19.52
CA MET A 1 40.99 13.57 20.37
C MET A 1 40.14 14.64 19.67
N LYS A 2 40.70 15.77 19.19
CA LYS A 2 39.90 16.84 18.53
C LYS A 2 39.21 16.40 17.22
N ALA A 3 39.83 15.55 16.41
CA ALA A 3 39.23 15.01 15.19
C ALA A 3 38.09 14.02 15.49
N LEU A 4 38.30 13.09 16.42
CA LEU A 4 37.27 12.13 16.87
C LEU A 4 36.03 12.86 17.40
N TRP A 5 36.21 13.91 18.21
CA TRP A 5 35.15 14.77 18.75
C TRP A 5 34.38 15.55 17.66
N ARG A 6 35.06 15.99 16.60
CA ARG A 6 34.41 16.65 15.45
C ARG A 6 33.53 15.67 14.68
N TRP A 7 33.99 14.44 14.45
CA TRP A 7 33.20 13.41 13.77
C TRP A 7 32.02 12.93 14.61
N THR A 8 32.18 12.77 15.93
CA THR A 8 31.05 12.44 16.82
C THR A 8 30.01 13.55 16.83
N LYS A 9 30.42 14.83 16.92
CA LYS A 9 29.48 15.97 16.81
C LYS A 9 28.73 16.00 15.49
N ARG A 10 29.42 15.74 14.37
CA ARG A 10 28.80 15.69 13.04
C ARG A 10 27.82 14.52 12.92
N GLY A 11 28.20 13.34 13.42
CA GLY A 11 27.32 12.18 13.45
C GLY A 11 26.07 12.40 14.30
N LEU A 12 26.23 12.99 15.49
CA LEU A 12 25.09 13.34 16.34
C LEU A 12 24.18 14.37 15.67
N LEU A 13 24.74 15.41 15.06
CA LEU A 13 23.96 16.41 14.33
C LEU A 13 23.19 15.79 13.15
N ALA A 14 23.84 14.90 12.39
CA ALA A 14 23.20 14.19 11.29
C ALA A 14 22.07 13.29 11.78
N LEU A 15 22.26 12.58 12.90
CA LEU A 15 21.21 11.78 13.51
C LEU A 15 20.02 12.64 13.96
N ILE A 16 20.28 13.78 14.62
CA ILE A 16 19.23 14.71 15.04
C ILE A 16 18.45 15.24 13.83
N LEU A 17 19.15 15.63 12.76
CA LEU A 17 18.51 16.08 11.52
C LEU A 17 17.66 14.98 10.89
N LEU A 18 18.17 13.76 10.81
CA LEU A 18 17.42 12.61 10.30
C LEU A 18 16.17 12.35 11.13
N THR A 19 16.28 12.34 12.47
CA THR A 19 15.14 12.17 13.36
C THR A 19 14.12 13.28 13.17
N MET A 20 14.55 14.55 13.04
CA MET A 20 13.62 15.65 12.78
C MET A 20 12.89 15.50 11.45
N VAL A 21 13.56 15.05 10.39
CA VAL A 21 12.93 14.80 9.08
C VAL A 21 11.89 13.67 9.16
N LEU A 22 12.16 12.61 9.92
CA LEU A 22 11.23 11.49 10.09
C LEU A 22 10.05 11.83 11.02
N VAL A 23 10.28 12.66 12.04
CA VAL A 23 9.26 13.02 13.05
C VAL A 23 8.40 14.21 12.60
N ALA A 24 8.91 15.14 11.80
CA ALA A 24 8.17 16.33 11.41
C ALA A 24 6.82 16.04 10.72
N PRO A 25 6.72 15.07 9.77
CA PRO A 25 5.43 14.71 9.18
C PRO A 25 4.43 14.13 10.20
N ILE A 26 4.91 13.36 11.19
CA ILE A 26 4.08 12.81 12.27
C ILE A 26 3.50 13.96 13.10
N VAL A 27 4.35 14.91 13.51
CA VAL A 27 3.91 16.09 14.26
C VAL A 27 2.90 16.90 13.46
N TYR A 28 3.10 17.04 12.15
CA TYR A 28 2.16 17.72 11.27
C TYR A 28 0.79 17.00 11.25
N VAL A 29 0.76 15.69 11.05
CA VAL A 29 -0.49 14.90 11.07
C VAL A 29 -1.23 15.05 12.40
N GLU A 30 -0.53 14.90 13.52
CA GLU A 30 -1.14 15.00 14.85
C GLU A 30 -1.59 16.42 15.22
N THR A 31 -1.07 17.47 14.59
CA THR A 31 -1.41 18.86 14.96
C THR A 31 -2.34 19.55 13.99
N SER A 32 -2.29 19.17 12.71
CA SER A 32 -2.94 19.91 11.62
C SER A 32 -4.03 19.11 10.91
N CYS A 33 -4.05 17.78 11.04
CA CYS A 33 -4.98 16.89 10.31
C CYS A 33 -6.04 16.33 11.26
N GLN A 34 -6.75 17.22 11.97
CA GLN A 34 -7.77 16.86 12.95
C GLN A 34 -9.16 17.02 12.32
N GLY A 35 -10.03 16.03 12.52
CA GLY A 35 -11.43 16.07 12.08
C GLY A 35 -12.42 16.15 13.25
N GLU A 36 -13.69 16.33 12.92
CA GLU A 36 -14.79 16.31 13.89
C GLU A 36 -15.31 14.88 14.08
N ALA A 37 -15.54 14.50 15.34
CA ALA A 37 -16.18 13.23 15.66
C ALA A 37 -17.69 13.34 15.44
N ILE A 38 -18.22 12.46 14.60
CA ILE A 38 -19.65 12.32 14.37
C ILE A 38 -20.04 10.95 14.95
N GLY A 39 -20.90 10.95 15.95
CA GLY A 39 -21.29 9.72 16.66
C GLY A 39 -22.44 9.01 15.95
N GLU A 40 -22.18 8.35 14.83
CA GLU A 40 -23.12 7.39 14.27
C GLU A 40 -22.70 5.97 14.65
N ASP A 41 -23.46 5.36 15.57
CA ASP A 41 -23.32 3.95 15.91
C ASP A 41 -24.11 3.11 14.90
N TYR A 42 -23.41 2.35 14.05
CA TYR A 42 -24.02 1.35 13.19
C TYR A 42 -24.36 0.07 13.99
N ALA A 43 -25.59 -0.42 13.83
CA ALA A 43 -26.07 -1.62 14.52
C ALA A 43 -25.76 -2.89 13.71
N SER A 44 -24.59 -3.48 13.96
CA SER A 44 -24.11 -4.67 13.22
C SER A 44 -24.96 -5.93 13.42
N LEU A 45 -25.04 -6.71 12.33
CA LEU A 45 -25.71 -8.01 12.21
C LEU A 45 -24.78 -9.20 12.48
N ILE A 46 -23.45 -9.00 12.56
CA ILE A 46 -22.48 -10.03 12.90
C ILE A 46 -22.02 -9.89 14.37
N PRO A 47 -21.56 -10.99 15.02
CA PRO A 47 -21.08 -10.91 16.40
C PRO A 47 -19.85 -10.01 16.57
N ILE A 48 -19.76 -9.35 17.73
CA ILE A 48 -18.72 -8.36 18.09
C ILE A 48 -17.29 -8.90 17.94
N GLU A 49 -17.08 -10.21 18.12
CA GLU A 49 -15.76 -10.83 17.97
C GLU A 49 -15.25 -10.86 16.52
N TYR A 50 -16.11 -10.59 15.53
CA TYR A 50 -15.74 -10.46 14.12
C TYR A 50 -15.74 -9.01 13.64
N HIS A 51 -15.95 -8.05 14.55
CA HIS A 51 -15.92 -6.64 14.23
C HIS A 51 -14.48 -6.17 14.09
N ARG A 52 -14.29 -5.24 13.16
CA ARG A 52 -13.08 -4.44 13.07
C ARG A 52 -13.47 -2.99 13.24
N THR A 53 -12.60 -2.16 13.79
CA THR A 53 -12.94 -0.73 13.95
C THR A 53 -13.10 -0.09 12.59
N GLU A 54 -14.19 0.66 12.39
CA GLU A 54 -14.54 1.24 11.09
C GLU A 54 -13.42 2.12 10.51
N SER A 55 -12.75 2.91 11.37
CA SER A 55 -11.62 3.74 10.97
C SER A 55 -10.47 2.97 10.31
N ARG A 56 -10.40 1.64 10.45
CA ARG A 56 -9.40 0.83 9.77
C ARG A 56 -9.55 0.79 8.26
N THR A 57 -10.74 0.98 7.68
CA THR A 57 -10.85 1.10 6.21
C THR A 57 -9.99 2.26 5.68
N PHE A 58 -9.88 3.35 6.45
CA PHE A 58 -8.99 4.47 6.14
C PHE A 58 -7.52 4.16 6.48
N MET A 59 -7.26 3.49 7.60
CA MET A 59 -5.88 3.20 8.07
C MET A 59 -5.19 2.03 7.38
N THR A 60 -5.94 1.20 6.65
CA THR A 60 -5.38 0.20 5.73
C THR A 60 -4.79 0.86 4.47
N TYR A 61 -5.29 2.05 4.06
CA TYR A 61 -4.75 2.72 2.88
C TYR A 61 -3.26 3.08 2.99
N PRO A 62 -2.72 3.63 4.11
CA PRO A 62 -1.29 3.84 4.28
C PRO A 62 -0.41 2.60 3.98
N GLU A 63 -0.83 1.41 4.38
CA GLU A 63 -0.17 0.15 4.00
C GLU A 63 -0.24 -0.10 2.48
N TRP A 64 -1.38 0.21 1.86
CA TRP A 64 -1.53 0.09 0.41
C TRP A 64 -0.81 1.18 -0.38
N HIS A 65 -0.60 2.37 0.18
CA HIS A 65 0.15 3.44 -0.46
C HIS A 65 1.56 2.98 -0.82
N ILE A 66 2.20 2.21 0.06
CA ILE A 66 3.54 1.66 -0.24
C ILE A 66 3.47 0.60 -1.35
N VAL A 67 2.43 -0.24 -1.37
CA VAL A 67 2.21 -1.22 -2.45
C VAL A 67 2.03 -0.52 -3.79
N HIS A 68 1.18 0.50 -3.83
CA HIS A 68 0.96 1.34 -5.00
C HIS A 68 2.22 2.10 -5.42
N ALA A 69 3.03 2.57 -4.48
CA ALA A 69 4.29 3.23 -4.79
C ALA A 69 5.32 2.27 -5.42
N TYR A 70 5.34 1.00 -5.01
CA TYR A 70 6.19 -0.01 -5.65
C TYR A 70 5.69 -0.37 -7.05
N ASP A 71 4.38 -0.40 -7.27
CA ASP A 71 3.79 -0.55 -8.61
C ASP A 71 4.15 0.63 -9.53
N ASP A 72 3.95 1.85 -9.06
CA ASP A 72 4.36 3.08 -9.75
C ASP A 72 5.87 3.07 -10.06
N TYR A 73 6.72 2.66 -9.11
CA TYR A 73 8.17 2.53 -9.32
C TYR A 73 8.48 1.49 -10.40
N GLY A 74 7.91 0.29 -10.30
CA GLY A 74 8.07 -0.77 -11.31
C GLY A 74 7.64 -0.29 -12.70
N ARG A 75 6.54 0.47 -12.79
CA ARG A 75 6.07 1.06 -14.04
C ARG A 75 7.04 2.07 -14.63
N VAL A 76 7.59 2.98 -13.82
CA VAL A 76 8.57 3.97 -14.27
C VAL A 76 9.81 3.27 -14.84
N ILE A 77 10.38 2.32 -14.09
CA ILE A 77 11.65 1.69 -14.48
C ILE A 77 11.49 0.60 -15.55
N GLN A 78 10.25 0.22 -15.87
CA GLN A 78 9.96 -0.70 -16.97
C GLN A 78 10.52 -0.16 -18.30
N ASN A 79 10.43 1.15 -18.54
CA ASN A 79 10.93 1.78 -19.76
C ASN A 79 11.85 2.98 -19.52
N GLY A 80 11.85 3.56 -18.32
CA GLY A 80 12.71 4.68 -17.91
C GLY A 80 13.85 4.25 -16.99
N ASP A 81 14.60 5.23 -16.52
CA ASP A 81 15.64 5.04 -15.51
C ASP A 81 15.11 5.28 -14.07
N PRO A 82 15.66 4.62 -13.04
CA PRO A 82 15.18 4.79 -11.66
C PRO A 82 15.19 6.22 -11.11
N HIS A 83 16.07 7.09 -11.61
CA HIS A 83 16.10 8.51 -11.24
C HIS A 83 14.99 9.35 -11.88
N GLU A 84 14.12 8.76 -12.69
CA GLU A 84 12.90 9.40 -13.21
C GLU A 84 11.72 9.21 -12.25
N TYR A 85 11.83 8.29 -11.29
CA TYR A 85 10.82 8.12 -10.26
C TYR A 85 10.91 9.29 -9.26
N GLY A 86 9.80 9.97 -9.03
CA GLY A 86 9.65 11.03 -8.05
C GLY A 86 9.60 10.51 -6.63
N TYR A 87 10.78 10.21 -6.05
CA TYR A 87 10.91 9.72 -4.67
C TYR A 87 10.28 10.65 -3.64
N LEU A 88 10.56 11.96 -3.72
CA LEU A 88 9.98 12.95 -2.82
C LEU A 88 8.47 13.06 -3.00
N SER A 89 7.97 12.98 -4.24
CA SER A 89 6.53 12.95 -4.52
C SER A 89 5.86 11.73 -3.88
N GLY A 90 6.52 10.56 -3.90
CA GLY A 90 6.04 9.36 -3.22
C GLY A 90 5.95 9.53 -1.69
N ILE A 91 6.97 10.15 -1.08
CA ILE A 91 7.00 10.47 0.36
C ILE A 91 5.88 11.45 0.72
N VAL A 92 5.77 12.57 -0.01
CA VAL A 92 4.73 13.58 0.23
C VAL A 92 3.35 12.97 0.04
N GLY A 93 3.14 12.17 -1.01
CA GLY A 93 1.88 11.47 -1.24
C GLY A 93 1.45 10.59 -0.07
N TYR A 94 2.38 9.89 0.58
CA TYR A 94 2.08 9.08 1.76
C TYR A 94 1.54 9.95 2.91
N TRP A 95 2.28 11.00 3.29
CA TRP A 95 1.92 11.84 4.43
C TRP A 95 0.68 12.71 4.17
N SER A 96 0.51 13.20 2.93
CA SER A 96 -0.67 13.98 2.54
C SER A 96 -1.94 13.13 2.49
N SER A 97 -1.86 11.90 1.96
CA SER A 97 -3.00 10.98 1.98
C SER A 97 -3.35 10.55 3.41
N LEU A 98 -2.35 10.26 4.24
CA LEU A 98 -2.55 9.96 5.66
C LEU A 98 -3.22 11.12 6.41
N CYS A 99 -2.85 12.37 6.13
CA CYS A 99 -3.49 13.55 6.68
C CYS A 99 -5.00 13.57 6.37
N ALA A 100 -5.37 13.50 5.08
CA ALA A 100 -6.77 13.51 4.65
C ALA A 100 -7.59 12.35 5.26
N LEU A 101 -6.99 11.17 5.37
CA LEU A 101 -7.61 9.99 5.98
C LEU A 101 -7.72 10.09 7.51
N THR A 102 -6.77 10.77 8.17
CA THR A 102 -6.84 11.04 9.61
C THR A 102 -8.00 11.97 9.94
N GLU A 103 -8.20 13.02 9.14
CA GLU A 103 -9.36 13.91 9.26
C GLU A 103 -10.67 13.14 9.10
N LYS A 104 -10.79 12.29 8.07
CA LYS A 104 -11.98 11.45 7.86
C LYS A 104 -12.19 10.45 9.00
N SER A 105 -11.13 9.83 9.53
CA SER A 105 -11.23 8.84 10.61
C SER A 105 -11.77 9.40 11.91
N ALA A 106 -11.65 10.70 12.17
CA ALA A 106 -12.21 11.34 13.36
C ALA A 106 -13.72 11.10 13.47
N ALA A 107 -14.43 11.11 12.34
CA ALA A 107 -15.87 10.86 12.27
C ALA A 107 -16.26 9.39 12.56
N HIS A 108 -15.29 8.47 12.65
CA HIS A 108 -15.51 7.03 12.81
C HIS A 108 -14.83 6.50 14.09
N GLY A 109 -14.88 7.28 15.17
CA GLY A 109 -14.28 6.93 16.46
C GLY A 109 -12.78 7.21 16.58
N GLY A 110 -12.18 7.82 15.56
CA GLY A 110 -10.74 8.12 15.53
C GLY A 110 -9.88 6.87 15.31
N ILE A 111 -8.57 7.03 15.52
CA ILE A 111 -7.58 5.97 15.30
C ILE A 111 -6.98 5.58 16.65
N ASP A 112 -7.01 4.28 16.97
CA ASP A 112 -6.39 3.77 18.19
C ASP A 112 -4.86 3.91 18.16
N SER A 113 -4.24 3.95 19.34
CA SER A 113 -2.81 4.20 19.48
C SER A 113 -1.92 3.15 18.79
N ALA A 114 -2.35 1.88 18.74
CA ALA A 114 -1.57 0.83 18.12
C ALA A 114 -1.58 0.97 16.59
N THR A 115 -2.75 1.22 16.01
CA THR A 115 -2.89 1.52 14.56
C THR A 115 -2.14 2.79 14.19
N LYS A 116 -2.23 3.87 14.99
CA LYS A 116 -1.42 5.09 14.79
C LYS A 116 0.09 4.80 14.77
N GLN A 117 0.57 4.07 15.76
CA GLN A 117 1.99 3.71 15.84
C GLN A 117 2.43 2.90 14.61
N MET A 118 1.61 1.96 14.17
CA MET A 118 1.87 1.15 12.98
C MET A 118 2.00 2.01 11.72
N VAL A 119 1.02 2.88 11.42
CA VAL A 119 1.07 3.75 10.22
C VAL A 119 2.23 4.75 10.29
N TYR A 120 2.65 5.21 11.47
CA TYR A 120 3.83 6.08 11.60
C TYR A 120 5.14 5.35 11.40
N VAL A 121 5.25 4.09 11.87
CA VAL A 121 6.42 3.25 11.61
C VAL A 121 6.53 2.94 10.12
N ILE A 122 5.42 2.60 9.45
CA ILE A 122 5.37 2.39 8.00
C ILE A 122 5.78 3.66 7.26
N GLY A 123 5.19 4.81 7.59
CA GLY A 123 5.50 6.08 6.93
C GLY A 123 6.97 6.50 7.09
N SER A 124 7.52 6.30 8.29
CA SER A 124 8.93 6.63 8.58
C SER A 124 9.89 5.68 7.87
N SER A 125 9.60 4.38 7.85
CA SER A 125 10.44 3.39 7.16
C SER A 125 10.41 3.59 5.65
N PHE A 126 9.23 3.84 5.09
CA PHE A 126 9.04 4.20 3.68
C PHE A 126 9.78 5.49 3.31
N THR A 127 9.67 6.53 4.15
CA THR A 127 10.40 7.80 3.97
C THR A 127 11.91 7.57 3.95
N LEU A 128 12.43 6.76 4.88
CA LEU A 128 13.85 6.43 4.93
C LEU A 128 14.30 5.65 3.68
N GLU A 129 13.54 4.62 3.27
CA GLU A 129 13.85 3.82 2.07
C GLU A 129 13.91 4.70 0.82
N LEU A 130 12.87 5.50 0.55
CA LEU A 130 12.83 6.37 -0.63
C LEU A 130 13.90 7.45 -0.58
N ALA A 131 14.20 8.01 0.60
CA ALA A 131 15.25 9.01 0.73
C ALA A 131 16.63 8.42 0.44
N MET A 132 16.89 7.18 0.90
CA MET A 132 18.13 6.46 0.58
C MET A 132 18.22 6.12 -0.91
N LYS A 133 17.12 5.63 -1.50
CA LYS A 133 17.05 5.37 -2.94
C LYS A 133 17.24 6.64 -3.75
N ALA A 134 16.56 7.73 -3.41
CA ALA A 134 16.76 9.03 -4.04
C ALA A 134 18.23 9.48 -3.95
N ALA A 135 18.83 9.42 -2.76
CA ALA A 135 20.22 9.82 -2.57
C ALA A 135 21.19 9.02 -3.48
N TYR A 136 20.90 7.74 -3.73
CA TYR A 136 21.69 6.89 -4.62
C TYR A 136 21.37 7.13 -6.11
N GLU A 137 20.09 7.04 -6.49
CA GLU A 137 19.64 7.10 -7.88
C GLU A 137 19.79 8.48 -8.49
N GLU A 138 19.58 9.55 -7.73
CA GLU A 138 19.80 10.93 -8.18
C GLU A 138 21.28 11.30 -8.29
N THR A 139 22.19 10.46 -7.77
CA THR A 139 23.64 10.71 -7.78
C THR A 139 24.38 9.69 -8.64
N ILE A 140 24.95 8.66 -8.01
CA ILE A 140 25.73 7.62 -8.68
C ILE A 140 24.86 6.94 -9.74
N GLY A 141 23.61 6.59 -9.40
CA GLY A 141 22.70 5.90 -10.32
C GLY A 141 22.38 6.69 -11.58
N ARG A 142 22.24 8.03 -11.47
CA ARG A 142 22.01 8.93 -12.60
C ARG A 142 23.26 9.08 -13.45
N VAL A 143 24.43 9.25 -12.84
CA VAL A 143 25.68 9.38 -13.60
C VAL A 143 26.01 8.08 -14.35
N THR A 144 25.78 6.91 -13.72
CA THR A 144 26.00 5.62 -14.37
C THR A 144 24.98 5.32 -15.47
N ALA A 145 23.71 5.70 -15.30
CA ALA A 145 22.70 5.65 -16.36
C ALA A 145 23.07 6.57 -17.54
N TRP A 146 23.53 7.78 -17.27
CA TRP A 146 23.99 8.71 -18.30
C TRP A 146 25.20 8.17 -19.06
N MET A 147 26.19 7.59 -18.37
CA MET A 147 27.36 6.97 -18.99
C MET A 147 27.02 5.72 -19.82
N ARG A 148 26.00 4.96 -19.41
CA ARG A 148 25.48 3.80 -20.16
C ARG A 148 24.94 4.23 -21.53
N GLY A 149 24.35 5.42 -21.63
CA GLY A 149 23.72 5.91 -22.85
C GLY A 149 22.32 5.33 -23.06
N ALA A 150 21.87 5.32 -24.33
CA ALA A 150 20.50 4.95 -24.70
C ALA A 150 20.21 3.45 -24.61
N GLU A 151 21.22 2.59 -24.79
CA GLU A 151 21.05 1.14 -24.65
C GLU A 151 20.95 0.78 -23.17
N ARG A 152 19.94 -0.01 -22.79
CA ARG A 152 19.75 -0.41 -21.40
C ARG A 152 20.79 -1.47 -20.99
N ALA A 153 21.17 -1.42 -19.72
CA ALA A 153 22.04 -2.41 -19.11
C ALA A 153 21.19 -3.64 -18.78
N ALA A 154 21.77 -4.84 -18.88
CA ALA A 154 21.01 -6.06 -18.61
C ALA A 154 20.52 -6.10 -17.16
N THR A 155 21.29 -5.52 -16.24
CA THR A 155 20.88 -5.39 -14.84
C THR A 155 19.71 -4.42 -14.65
N ASP A 156 19.60 -3.37 -15.48
CA ASP A 156 18.46 -2.44 -15.41
C ASP A 156 17.19 -3.15 -15.91
N GLU A 157 17.28 -3.97 -16.96
CA GLU A 157 16.16 -4.80 -17.46
C GLU A 157 15.70 -5.82 -16.42
N LEU A 158 16.63 -6.64 -15.89
CA LEU A 158 16.31 -7.62 -14.85
C LEU A 158 15.69 -6.97 -13.61
N SER A 159 16.26 -5.85 -13.13
CA SER A 159 15.72 -5.16 -11.95
C SER A 159 14.33 -4.58 -12.17
N ALA A 160 13.98 -4.20 -13.39
CA ALA A 160 12.65 -3.73 -13.75
C ALA A 160 11.64 -4.88 -13.75
N GLU A 161 12.02 -6.05 -14.26
CA GLU A 161 11.21 -7.27 -14.19
C GLU A 161 10.96 -7.69 -12.73
N GLN A 162 12.02 -7.70 -11.91
CA GLN A 162 11.95 -8.01 -10.48
C GLN A 162 11.04 -7.02 -9.73
N ALA A 163 11.17 -5.72 -9.99
CA ALA A 163 10.33 -4.70 -9.35
C ALA A 163 8.85 -4.85 -9.73
N ALA A 164 8.54 -5.15 -10.99
CA ALA A 164 7.18 -5.40 -11.44
C ALA A 164 6.59 -6.68 -10.80
N ALA A 165 7.35 -7.76 -10.75
CA ALA A 165 6.93 -9.01 -10.11
C ALA A 165 6.72 -8.83 -8.59
N TYR A 166 7.62 -8.10 -7.93
CA TYR A 166 7.50 -7.77 -6.52
C TYR A 166 6.28 -6.90 -6.23
N ALA A 167 6.00 -5.89 -7.06
CA ALA A 167 4.81 -5.05 -6.91
C ALA A 167 3.50 -5.85 -7.01
N LEU A 168 3.42 -6.83 -7.91
CA LEU A 168 2.29 -7.75 -8.00
C LEU A 168 2.18 -8.66 -6.78
N PHE A 169 3.29 -9.18 -6.29
CA PHE A 169 3.34 -10.05 -5.11
C PHE A 169 2.78 -9.36 -3.85
N LEU A 170 3.16 -8.10 -3.64
CA LEU A 170 2.74 -7.31 -2.48
C LEU A 170 1.23 -7.08 -2.39
N GLN A 171 0.48 -7.29 -3.47
CA GLN A 171 -0.97 -7.08 -3.48
C GLN A 171 -1.73 -8.17 -2.70
N GLN A 172 -1.08 -9.29 -2.38
CA GLN A 172 -1.73 -10.40 -1.67
C GLN A 172 -0.84 -11.02 -0.59
N VAL A 173 0.48 -10.95 -0.73
CA VAL A 173 1.43 -11.64 0.14
C VAL A 173 2.31 -10.63 0.87
N PRO A 174 2.53 -10.80 2.19
CA PRO A 174 3.42 -9.92 2.94
C PRO A 174 4.85 -9.90 2.39
N TRP A 175 5.45 -8.71 2.36
CA TRP A 175 6.75 -8.45 1.73
C TRP A 175 7.90 -9.34 2.20
N TYR A 176 7.90 -9.75 3.47
CA TYR A 176 8.98 -10.56 4.07
C TYR A 176 8.98 -12.02 3.56
N LYS A 177 7.97 -12.42 2.79
CA LYS A 177 7.91 -13.72 2.13
C LYS A 177 8.50 -13.69 0.71
N TRP A 178 8.86 -12.52 0.18
CA TRP A 178 9.52 -12.41 -1.12
C TRP A 178 10.94 -12.95 -1.05
N ASP A 179 11.37 -13.69 -2.08
CA ASP A 179 12.72 -14.27 -2.12
C ASP A 179 13.76 -13.26 -2.62
N PHE A 180 14.14 -12.34 -1.73
CA PHE A 180 15.22 -11.39 -2.02
C PHE A 180 16.58 -12.08 -2.23
N ARG A 181 16.76 -13.34 -1.81
CA ARG A 181 18.04 -14.04 -2.05
C ARG A 181 18.10 -14.51 -3.50
N GLU A 182 17.02 -15.08 -4.00
CA GLU A 182 16.88 -15.44 -5.41
C GLU A 182 17.12 -14.22 -6.30
N ASP A 183 16.56 -13.05 -5.94
CA ASP A 183 16.79 -11.82 -6.69
C ASP A 183 18.27 -11.38 -6.70
N ALA A 184 18.95 -11.48 -5.55
CA ALA A 184 20.37 -11.16 -5.44
C ALA A 184 21.23 -12.15 -6.25
N GLU A 185 20.87 -13.44 -6.24
CA GLU A 185 21.56 -14.49 -7.00
C GLU A 185 21.39 -14.30 -8.50
N ALA A 186 20.16 -14.06 -8.97
CA ALA A 186 19.85 -13.76 -10.36
C ALA A 186 20.64 -12.54 -10.84
N LEU A 187 20.65 -11.46 -10.06
CA LEU A 187 21.43 -10.27 -10.37
C LEU A 187 22.93 -10.57 -10.43
N SER A 188 23.46 -11.38 -9.51
CA SER A 188 24.86 -11.80 -9.50
C SER A 188 25.25 -12.64 -10.73
N GLY A 189 24.30 -13.34 -11.33
CA GLY A 189 24.48 -14.17 -12.53
C GLY A 189 24.53 -13.39 -13.85
N VAL A 190 24.10 -12.12 -13.88
CA VAL A 190 24.06 -11.32 -15.11
C VAL A 190 25.45 -11.07 -15.71
N ASP A 191 25.64 -11.31 -17.00
CA ASP A 191 26.90 -10.99 -17.69
C ASP A 191 27.14 -9.47 -17.73
N VAL A 192 28.26 -9.06 -17.13
CA VAL A 192 28.64 -7.64 -17.02
C VAL A 192 29.17 -7.13 -18.36
N ARG A 193 28.41 -6.25 -18.99
CA ARG A 193 28.77 -5.63 -20.29
C ARG A 193 29.20 -4.18 -20.15
N THR A 194 28.63 -3.47 -19.18
CA THR A 194 28.81 -2.04 -18.97
C THR A 194 29.29 -1.72 -17.55
N PHE A 195 29.73 -0.48 -17.31
CA PHE A 195 30.00 0.00 -15.96
C PHE A 195 28.72 0.02 -15.10
N ARG A 196 27.58 0.32 -15.72
CA ARG A 196 26.25 0.30 -15.08
C ARG A 196 25.90 -1.09 -14.55
N ASP A 197 26.21 -2.16 -15.29
CA ASP A 197 25.99 -3.53 -14.81
C ASP A 197 26.77 -3.82 -13.51
N ARG A 198 28.03 -3.36 -13.42
CA ARG A 198 28.85 -3.55 -12.21
C ARG A 198 28.29 -2.79 -11.01
N GLU A 199 27.91 -1.55 -11.24
CA GLU A 199 27.36 -0.69 -10.21
C GLU A 199 26.02 -1.24 -9.69
N ARG A 200 25.10 -1.62 -10.59
CA ARG A 200 23.81 -2.23 -10.24
C ARG A 200 23.97 -3.52 -9.46
N LYS A 201 24.85 -4.41 -9.93
CA LYS A 201 25.18 -5.66 -9.21
C LYS A 201 25.60 -5.43 -7.77
N LEU A 202 26.43 -4.41 -7.54
CA LEU A 202 26.89 -4.08 -6.20
C LEU A 202 25.77 -3.47 -5.36
N ALA A 203 25.09 -2.45 -5.86
CA ALA A 203 24.12 -1.68 -5.09
C ALA A 203 22.83 -2.46 -4.82
N LEU A 204 22.19 -3.00 -5.86
CA LEU A 204 20.96 -3.78 -5.72
C LEU A 204 21.23 -5.14 -5.06
N GLY A 205 22.38 -5.75 -5.34
CA GLY A 205 22.80 -6.97 -4.66
C GLY A 205 22.92 -6.77 -3.15
N LEU A 206 23.52 -5.65 -2.71
CA LEU A 206 23.58 -5.28 -1.30
C LEU A 206 22.19 -4.99 -0.72
N GLU A 207 21.34 -4.24 -1.43
CA GLU A 207 19.95 -3.97 -1.00
C GLU A 207 19.20 -5.28 -0.76
N TYR A 208 19.20 -6.18 -1.74
CA TYR A 208 18.51 -7.47 -1.65
C TYR A 208 19.07 -8.36 -0.54
N GLN A 209 20.38 -8.39 -0.32
CA GLN A 209 20.96 -9.14 0.80
C GLN A 209 20.52 -8.59 2.16
N ILE A 210 20.47 -7.27 2.32
CA ILE A 210 19.99 -6.63 3.54
C ILE A 210 18.50 -6.92 3.74
N LYS A 211 17.69 -6.77 2.69
CA LYS A 211 16.24 -7.08 2.72
C LYS A 211 15.98 -8.55 3.03
N ALA A 212 16.76 -9.47 2.46
CA ALA A 212 16.68 -10.90 2.77
C ALA A 212 16.98 -11.18 4.25
N ALA A 213 18.04 -10.58 4.81
CA ALA A 213 18.37 -10.74 6.22
C ALA A 213 17.25 -10.22 7.12
N TYR A 214 16.70 -9.04 6.80
CA TYR A 214 15.61 -8.44 7.57
C TYR A 214 14.29 -9.21 7.43
N ALA A 215 13.95 -9.66 6.24
CA ALA A 215 12.78 -10.50 5.96
C ALA A 215 12.79 -11.78 6.82
N ASN A 216 13.95 -12.42 6.98
CA ASN A 216 14.10 -13.60 7.84
C ASN A 216 13.83 -13.30 9.33
N VAL A 217 14.25 -12.13 9.81
CA VAL A 217 13.96 -11.69 11.19
C VAL A 217 12.47 -11.51 11.40
N ILE A 218 11.78 -10.85 10.45
CA ILE A 218 10.34 -10.63 10.51
C ILE A 218 9.57 -11.95 10.38
N ALA A 219 9.94 -12.81 9.44
CA ALA A 219 9.33 -14.12 9.26
C ALA A 219 9.41 -14.95 10.55
N SER A 220 10.57 -14.92 11.21
CA SER A 220 10.79 -15.63 12.48
C SER A 220 9.97 -15.04 13.63
N ALA A 221 9.80 -13.72 13.67
CA ALA A 221 8.96 -13.06 14.68
C ALA A 221 7.49 -13.42 14.49
N VAL A 222 6.96 -13.30 13.26
CA VAL A 222 5.57 -13.64 12.93
C VAL A 222 5.26 -15.12 13.17
N ALA A 223 6.20 -16.01 12.88
CA ALA A 223 6.04 -17.44 13.17
C ALA A 223 5.87 -17.74 14.68
N GLN A 224 6.36 -16.87 15.56
CA GLN A 224 6.24 -17.02 17.01
C GLN A 224 4.98 -16.35 17.58
N THR A 225 4.56 -15.21 17.01
CA THR A 225 3.45 -14.39 17.54
C THR A 225 2.10 -14.69 16.89
N GLY A 226 2.09 -15.40 15.76
CA GLY A 226 0.93 -15.49 14.88
C GLY A 226 0.88 -14.31 13.91
N GLY A 227 0.32 -14.54 12.72
CA GLY A 227 0.08 -13.50 11.72
C GLY A 227 -1.33 -12.91 11.84
N ASP A 228 -1.58 -11.84 11.09
CA ASP A 228 -2.90 -11.21 11.03
C ASP A 228 -3.98 -12.16 10.49
N GLU A 229 -5.21 -11.93 10.93
CA GLU A 229 -6.35 -12.66 10.41
C GLU A 229 -6.60 -12.29 8.94
N LEU A 230 -6.55 -13.31 8.08
CA LEU A 230 -6.57 -13.22 6.63
C LEU A 230 -7.97 -13.31 6.02
N THR A 231 -8.99 -13.41 6.88
CA THR A 231 -10.39 -13.48 6.49
C THR A 231 -11.20 -12.43 7.22
N LEU A 232 -12.32 -12.04 6.62
CA LEU A 232 -13.31 -11.18 7.26
C LEU A 232 -14.71 -11.70 6.95
N ARG A 233 -15.68 -11.25 7.75
CA ARG A 233 -17.08 -11.59 7.56
C ARG A 233 -17.87 -10.40 7.03
N MET A 234 -18.87 -10.69 6.21
CA MET A 234 -19.75 -9.68 5.64
C MET A 234 -21.18 -10.22 5.51
N VAL A 235 -22.13 -9.29 5.47
CA VAL A 235 -23.54 -9.58 5.25
C VAL A 235 -23.94 -9.16 3.85
N LEU A 236 -24.55 -10.08 3.12
CA LEU A 236 -24.99 -9.91 1.75
C LEU A 236 -26.50 -10.10 1.62
N THR A 237 -27.08 -9.44 0.64
CA THR A 237 -28.47 -9.65 0.19
C THR A 237 -28.52 -9.82 -1.33
N GLY A 238 -29.69 -10.17 -1.88
CA GLY A 238 -29.82 -10.42 -3.33
C GLY A 238 -29.18 -11.74 -3.81
N THR A 239 -28.76 -12.61 -2.89
CA THR A 239 -28.17 -13.92 -3.18
C THR A 239 -28.83 -15.03 -2.38
N ASP A 240 -28.72 -16.26 -2.87
CA ASP A 240 -29.06 -17.49 -2.16
C ASP A 240 -27.77 -18.30 -1.84
N PRO A 241 -27.84 -19.28 -0.91
CA PRO A 241 -26.72 -20.17 -0.59
C PRO A 241 -26.11 -20.92 -1.79
N ASP A 242 -26.92 -21.29 -2.78
CA ASP A 242 -26.47 -22.12 -3.91
C ASP A 242 -25.59 -21.33 -4.86
N LYS A 243 -25.90 -20.04 -5.10
CA LYS A 243 -25.06 -19.14 -5.90
C LYS A 243 -23.67 -18.95 -5.30
N LEU A 244 -23.57 -18.92 -3.97
CA LEU A 244 -22.30 -18.73 -3.26
C LEU A 244 -21.35 -19.92 -3.42
N ALA A 245 -21.87 -21.11 -3.72
CA ALA A 245 -21.05 -22.30 -3.97
C ALA A 245 -20.13 -22.14 -5.20
N SER A 246 -20.41 -21.18 -6.10
CA SER A 246 -19.57 -20.87 -7.25
C SER A 246 -18.33 -20.03 -6.92
N TYR A 247 -18.16 -19.65 -5.65
CA TYR A 247 -17.03 -18.86 -5.17
C TYR A 247 -16.11 -19.76 -4.35
N GLU A 248 -15.01 -20.22 -4.95
CA GLU A 248 -14.10 -21.21 -4.31
C GLU A 248 -13.54 -20.76 -2.96
N SER A 249 -13.28 -19.46 -2.80
CA SER A 249 -12.70 -18.87 -1.59
C SER A 249 -13.72 -18.20 -0.66
N VAL A 250 -15.02 -18.43 -0.87
CA VAL A 250 -16.08 -17.86 -0.03
C VAL A 250 -16.76 -18.95 0.77
N LYS A 251 -16.88 -18.75 2.07
CA LYS A 251 -17.52 -19.69 2.98
C LYS A 251 -18.83 -19.12 3.50
N LEU A 252 -19.93 -19.83 3.27
CA LEU A 252 -21.19 -19.52 3.92
C LEU A 252 -21.13 -19.85 5.41
N ILE A 253 -21.40 -18.85 6.26
CA ILE A 253 -21.37 -18.98 7.72
C ILE A 253 -22.77 -19.16 8.29
N LYS A 254 -23.72 -18.35 7.82
CA LYS A 254 -25.10 -18.34 8.33
C LYS A 254 -26.07 -17.81 7.29
N VAL A 255 -27.29 -18.34 7.28
CA VAL A 255 -28.42 -17.77 6.55
C VAL A 255 -29.23 -16.89 7.50
N LEU A 256 -29.54 -15.67 7.08
CA LEU A 256 -30.39 -14.71 7.77
C LEU A 256 -31.78 -14.64 7.09
N PRO A 257 -32.80 -14.04 7.71
CA PRO A 257 -34.11 -13.88 7.07
C PRO A 257 -34.05 -13.14 5.73
N ASP A 258 -33.23 -12.09 5.64
CA ASP A 258 -33.15 -11.20 4.47
C ASP A 258 -31.78 -11.28 3.76
N GLY A 259 -30.94 -12.25 4.07
CA GLY A 259 -29.58 -12.32 3.52
C GLY A 259 -28.73 -13.47 4.03
N VAL A 260 -27.42 -13.35 3.89
CA VAL A 260 -26.44 -14.36 4.31
C VAL A 260 -25.24 -13.70 4.98
N VAL A 261 -24.61 -14.43 5.91
CA VAL A 261 -23.29 -14.10 6.43
C VAL A 261 -22.29 -15.01 5.74
N ILE A 262 -21.28 -14.41 5.12
CA ILE A 262 -20.17 -15.12 4.49
C ILE A 262 -18.84 -14.71 5.11
N GLU A 263 -17.83 -15.54 4.88
CA GLU A 263 -16.43 -15.28 5.22
C GLU A 263 -15.60 -15.34 3.93
N THR A 264 -14.75 -14.33 3.71
CA THR A 264 -13.95 -14.15 2.49
C THR A 264 -12.48 -13.93 2.83
N PRO A 265 -11.54 -14.20 1.91
CA PRO A 265 -10.17 -13.72 2.03
C PRO A 265 -10.12 -12.19 1.99
N ARG A 266 -8.98 -11.65 2.44
CA ARG A 266 -8.64 -10.23 2.46
C ARG A 266 -7.75 -9.80 1.27
N TYR A 267 -7.47 -8.51 1.17
CA TYR A 267 -6.58 -7.89 0.18
C TYR A 267 -7.09 -7.95 -1.26
N ARG A 268 -6.22 -8.10 -2.27
CA ARG A 268 -6.59 -8.06 -3.68
C ARG A 268 -7.69 -9.06 -4.05
N ALA A 269 -7.67 -10.25 -3.44
CA ALA A 269 -8.71 -11.26 -3.64
C ALA A 269 -10.10 -10.76 -3.25
N LEU A 270 -10.22 -10.01 -2.15
CA LEU A 270 -11.50 -9.40 -1.73
C LEU A 270 -12.04 -8.46 -2.80
N THR A 271 -11.21 -7.60 -3.38
CA THR A 271 -11.63 -6.67 -4.44
C THR A 271 -12.26 -7.42 -5.61
N ALA A 272 -11.63 -8.50 -6.08
CA ALA A 272 -12.15 -9.29 -7.18
C ALA A 272 -13.48 -9.98 -6.84
N ILE A 273 -13.62 -10.49 -5.61
CA ILE A 273 -14.86 -11.10 -5.11
C ILE A 273 -15.99 -10.07 -5.09
N LEU A 274 -15.76 -8.87 -4.54
CA LEU A 274 -16.78 -7.83 -4.42
C LEU A 274 -17.21 -7.29 -5.79
N VAL A 275 -16.29 -7.12 -6.75
CA VAL A 275 -16.66 -6.75 -8.13
C VAL A 275 -17.57 -7.80 -8.75
N ARG A 276 -17.15 -9.08 -8.69
CA ARG A 276 -17.94 -10.18 -9.24
C ARG A 276 -19.33 -10.26 -8.60
N MET A 277 -19.41 -10.11 -7.28
CA MET A 277 -20.68 -10.10 -6.55
C MET A 277 -21.57 -8.93 -6.99
N ALA A 278 -21.01 -7.73 -7.13
CA ALA A 278 -21.75 -6.56 -7.59
C ALA A 278 -22.31 -6.75 -9.01
N ASP A 279 -21.52 -7.31 -9.93
CA ASP A 279 -21.92 -7.61 -11.30
C ASP A 279 -23.03 -8.69 -11.37
N GLU A 280 -23.01 -9.65 -10.45
CA GLU A 280 -24.05 -10.68 -10.30
C GLU A 280 -25.32 -10.17 -9.58
N GLY A 281 -25.38 -8.87 -9.24
CA GLY A 281 -26.53 -8.23 -8.60
C GLY A 281 -26.64 -8.50 -7.10
N ILE A 282 -25.56 -8.94 -6.46
CA ILE A 282 -25.46 -9.14 -5.02
C ILE A 282 -25.19 -7.78 -4.36
N GLU A 283 -25.89 -7.50 -3.28
CA GLU A 283 -25.80 -6.24 -2.55
C GLU A 283 -25.10 -6.45 -1.20
N PHE A 284 -24.29 -5.48 -0.79
CA PHE A 284 -23.54 -5.52 0.46
C PHE A 284 -24.28 -4.74 1.54
N VAL A 285 -24.44 -5.31 2.72
CA VAL A 285 -25.08 -4.62 3.86
C VAL A 285 -24.04 -4.18 4.88
N GLU A 286 -23.07 -5.05 5.14
CA GLU A 286 -22.10 -4.86 6.21
C GLU A 286 -20.82 -5.59 5.87
N ILE A 287 -19.67 -4.98 6.15
CA ILE A 287 -18.37 -5.63 6.02
C ILE A 287 -17.62 -5.45 7.34
N ALA A 288 -17.23 -6.56 7.95
CA ALA A 288 -16.51 -6.62 9.23
C ALA A 288 -17.16 -5.80 10.37
N GLY A 289 -18.50 -5.70 10.38
CA GLY A 289 -19.23 -4.96 11.42
C GLY A 289 -19.53 -3.50 11.08
N ASN A 290 -19.16 -3.02 9.90
CA ASN A 290 -19.18 -1.59 9.56
C ASN A 290 -19.97 -1.29 8.28
N ASP A 291 -20.33 -0.02 8.09
CA ASP A 291 -21.17 0.46 6.99
C ASP A 291 -20.52 1.55 6.12
N ASP A 292 -19.27 1.94 6.36
CA ASP A 292 -18.44 2.76 5.47
C ASP A 292 -17.21 2.02 4.95
N ILE A 293 -16.91 2.15 3.65
CA ILE A 293 -15.73 1.52 3.05
C ILE A 293 -15.00 2.46 2.09
N LEU A 294 -13.67 2.44 2.17
CA LEU A 294 -12.78 3.16 1.26
C LEU A 294 -12.40 2.27 0.07
N PHE A 295 -12.41 2.85 -1.12
CA PHE A 295 -11.77 2.28 -2.30
C PHE A 295 -10.94 3.32 -3.04
N THR A 296 -9.99 2.83 -3.83
CA THR A 296 -9.22 3.62 -4.78
C THR A 296 -9.76 3.42 -6.19
N ALA A 297 -9.89 4.52 -6.92
CA ALA A 297 -10.26 4.52 -8.34
C ALA A 297 -9.29 5.38 -9.14
N LEU A 298 -9.21 5.09 -10.44
CA LEU A 298 -8.26 5.69 -11.37
C LEU A 298 -9.01 6.43 -12.46
N SER A 299 -8.52 7.60 -12.83
CA SER A 299 -9.09 8.39 -13.93
C SER A 299 -8.03 9.26 -14.62
N PRO A 300 -8.26 9.71 -15.85
CA PRO A 300 -7.39 10.69 -16.52
C PRO A 300 -7.49 12.09 -15.89
N ASP A 301 -8.51 12.37 -15.07
CA ASP A 301 -8.76 13.68 -14.49
C ASP A 301 -8.02 13.86 -13.15
N PRO A 302 -7.43 15.04 -12.89
CA PRO A 302 -6.62 15.29 -11.69
C PRO A 302 -7.42 15.30 -10.38
N SER A 303 -8.74 15.37 -10.47
CA SER A 303 -9.63 15.47 -9.32
C SER A 303 -10.94 14.76 -9.63
N HIS A 304 -11.52 14.14 -8.61
CA HIS A 304 -12.85 13.54 -8.68
C HIS A 304 -13.63 13.93 -7.43
N ILE A 305 -14.88 14.36 -7.58
CA ILE A 305 -15.78 14.60 -6.43
C ILE A 305 -16.63 13.34 -6.27
N PRO A 306 -16.72 12.73 -5.07
CA PRO A 306 -16.36 13.27 -3.75
C PRO A 306 -15.04 12.68 -3.16
N ALA A 307 -13.98 12.52 -3.95
CA ALA A 307 -12.74 11.91 -3.45
C ALA A 307 -12.14 12.70 -2.27
N LEU A 308 -11.75 11.98 -1.21
CA LEU A 308 -11.09 12.51 -0.02
C LEU A 308 -9.70 13.06 -0.35
N TYR A 309 -9.02 12.40 -1.29
CA TYR A 309 -7.71 12.82 -1.77
C TYR A 309 -7.50 12.34 -3.20
N SER A 310 -6.84 13.14 -4.03
CA SER A 310 -6.50 12.82 -5.42
C SER A 310 -5.06 13.17 -5.71
N PHE A 311 -4.32 12.29 -6.38
CA PHE A 311 -2.93 12.53 -6.73
C PHE A 311 -2.50 11.73 -7.97
N ALA A 312 -1.46 12.21 -8.65
CA ALA A 312 -0.95 11.58 -9.87
C ALA A 312 -0.25 10.25 -9.57
N ARG A 313 -0.47 9.24 -10.42
CA ARG A 313 0.33 8.02 -10.44
C ARG A 313 1.57 8.20 -11.29
N GLN A 314 2.69 7.62 -10.87
CA GLN A 314 3.95 7.78 -11.60
C GLN A 314 4.08 6.71 -12.71
N GLY A 315 4.48 7.12 -13.91
CA GLY A 315 4.66 6.23 -15.06
C GLY A 315 3.38 5.78 -15.78
N TYR A 316 2.19 6.17 -15.29
CA TYR A 316 0.90 5.83 -15.91
C TYR A 316 0.25 6.99 -16.66
N GLY A 317 0.50 8.24 -16.25
CA GLY A 317 -0.10 9.43 -16.88
C GLY A 317 -1.57 9.67 -16.49
N ASP A 318 -2.02 9.05 -15.39
CA ASP A 318 -3.36 9.19 -14.83
C ASP A 318 -3.29 9.45 -13.30
N TYR A 319 -4.45 9.53 -12.66
CA TYR A 319 -4.60 9.92 -11.26
C TYR A 319 -5.31 8.85 -10.44
N ARG A 320 -5.00 8.81 -9.15
CA ARG A 320 -5.63 7.96 -8.15
C ARG A 320 -6.49 8.80 -7.23
N HIS A 321 -7.70 8.31 -6.95
CA HIS A 321 -8.71 8.95 -6.12
C HIS A 321 -9.10 8.04 -4.97
N LEU A 322 -9.05 8.56 -3.74
CA LEU A 322 -9.50 7.86 -2.54
C LEU A 322 -10.96 8.22 -2.29
N ILE A 323 -11.87 7.26 -2.43
CA ILE A 323 -13.31 7.47 -2.38
C ILE A 323 -13.89 6.60 -1.28
N SER A 324 -14.68 7.21 -0.40
CA SER A 324 -15.41 6.51 0.66
C SER A 324 -16.90 6.52 0.33
N VAL A 325 -17.54 5.37 0.49
CA VAL A 325 -18.98 5.18 0.27
C VAL A 325 -19.57 4.35 1.39
N LYS A 326 -20.89 4.45 1.57
CA LYS A 326 -21.61 3.48 2.39
C LYS A 326 -21.52 2.09 1.76
N VAL A 327 -21.32 1.06 2.57
CA VAL A 327 -21.28 -0.35 2.15
C VAL A 327 -22.56 -0.72 1.38
N GLY A 328 -23.72 -0.22 1.84
CA GLY A 328 -25.00 -0.36 1.15
C GLY A 328 -25.05 0.21 -0.27
N GLU A 329 -24.17 1.16 -0.60
CA GLU A 329 -24.08 1.78 -1.93
C GLU A 329 -22.92 1.22 -2.75
N LEU A 330 -22.07 0.35 -2.17
CA LEU A 330 -20.85 -0.13 -2.82
C LEU A 330 -21.17 -0.88 -4.12
N ALA A 331 -22.11 -1.82 -4.12
CA ALA A 331 -22.40 -2.62 -5.32
C ALA A 331 -22.89 -1.74 -6.49
N LYS A 332 -23.80 -0.79 -6.20
CA LYS A 332 -24.24 0.21 -7.18
C LYS A 332 -23.08 1.08 -7.68
N THR A 333 -22.21 1.51 -6.77
CA THR A 333 -21.04 2.34 -7.11
C THR A 333 -20.10 1.58 -8.04
N LEU A 334 -19.77 0.32 -7.72
CA LEU A 334 -18.89 -0.53 -8.52
C LEU A 334 -19.42 -0.71 -9.96
N ARG A 335 -20.71 -0.99 -10.12
CA ARG A 335 -21.36 -1.12 -11.44
C ARG A 335 -21.35 0.19 -12.25
N GLY A 336 -21.32 1.34 -11.58
CA GLY A 336 -21.38 2.67 -12.19
C GLY A 336 -20.03 3.34 -12.46
N LEU A 337 -18.90 2.69 -12.13
CA LEU A 337 -17.58 3.32 -12.24
C LEU A 337 -17.23 3.73 -13.68
N ASP A 338 -17.47 2.85 -14.65
CA ASP A 338 -17.15 3.13 -16.06
C ASP A 338 -17.95 4.33 -16.59
N GLU A 339 -19.23 4.45 -16.22
CA GLU A 339 -20.09 5.59 -16.57
C GLU A 339 -19.59 6.90 -15.93
N ALA A 340 -18.98 6.80 -14.75
CA ALA A 340 -18.34 7.92 -14.05
C ALA A 340 -16.92 8.22 -14.56
N GLY A 341 -16.42 7.52 -15.59
CA GLY A 341 -15.06 7.69 -16.09
C GLY A 341 -13.97 7.18 -15.14
N LEU A 342 -14.34 6.30 -14.21
CA LEU A 342 -13.46 5.73 -13.20
C LEU A 342 -13.18 4.26 -13.49
N ARG A 343 -11.96 3.83 -13.15
CA ARG A 343 -11.60 2.40 -13.11
C ARG A 343 -11.23 2.02 -11.68
N LEU A 344 -11.86 0.97 -11.15
CA LEU A 344 -11.52 0.46 -9.81
C LEU A 344 -10.04 0.06 -9.76
N GLU A 345 -9.36 0.45 -8.69
CA GLU A 345 -8.03 -0.05 -8.37
C GLU A 345 -8.09 -1.06 -7.22
N HIS A 346 -8.55 -0.65 -6.04
CA HIS A 346 -8.57 -1.53 -4.86
C HIS A 346 -9.65 -1.12 -3.85
N ILE A 347 -10.26 -2.09 -3.17
CA ILE A 347 -11.17 -1.86 -2.04
C ILE A 347 -10.40 -2.12 -0.75
N HIS A 348 -10.29 -1.11 0.12
CA HIS A 348 -9.50 -1.15 1.34
C HIS A 348 -10.33 -1.71 2.48
N ASP A 349 -9.99 -2.93 2.91
CA ASP A 349 -10.65 -3.57 4.05
C ASP A 349 -10.21 -2.98 5.40
N TYR A 350 -10.75 -3.54 6.48
CA TYR A 350 -10.54 -3.13 7.87
C TYR A 350 -9.44 -3.96 8.55
#